data_AF-A0A6P3RTG4-F1
#
_entry.id   AF-A0A6P3RTG4-F1
#
_cell.length_a   1.000
_cell.length_b   1.000
_cell.length_c   1.000
_cell.angle_alpha   90.00
_cell.angle_beta   90.00
_cell.angle_gamma   90.00
#
_symmetry.space_group_name_H-M   'P 1'
#
loop_
_entity.id
_entity.type
_entity.pdbx_description
1 polymer ?
#
loop_
_entity_poly.entity_id
_entity_poly.type
_entity_poly.pdbx_seq_one_letter_code
_entity_poly.pdbx_strand_id
1 'polypeptide(L)'
;TPVAQMTEDAIDGERLKHLIVTPSGCGEQNMIGMTPTVIAVHYLDQTEQWGKFGLGKRQEALQLIEKGYTQQLAFRQPNKAFAAFLGRPSSTWLTAYVVKVFSLAANLIAIDSEVLCGAVKWLILEKQKPDGVFQEDGPVIHKEMIVRGRNSGQTRGEGVLSVTEWTRE
;
A
#
# COMPACT_ATOMS: atom_id res chain seq x y z
N THR A 1 29.72 6.99 -6.38
CA THR A 1 29.95 7.82 -7.60
C THR A 1 29.14 9.08 -7.48
N PRO A 2 29.44 10.16 -8.22
CA PRO A 2 28.65 11.40 -8.19
C PRO A 2 27.16 11.16 -8.45
N VAL A 3 26.83 10.18 -9.30
CA VAL A 3 25.44 9.76 -9.58
C VAL A 3 24.76 9.13 -8.36
N ALA A 4 25.45 8.24 -7.63
CA ALA A 4 24.91 7.67 -6.39
C ALA A 4 24.68 8.76 -5.34
N GLN A 5 25.62 9.70 -5.23
CA GLN A 5 25.54 10.80 -4.27
C GLN A 5 24.41 11.79 -4.61
N MET A 6 24.21 12.12 -5.90
CA MET A 6 23.05 12.90 -6.36
C MET A 6 21.72 12.18 -6.13
N THR A 7 21.72 10.85 -6.23
CA THR A 7 20.52 10.03 -5.99
C THR A 7 20.19 9.98 -4.49
N GLU A 8 21.21 9.82 -3.64
CA GLU A 8 21.09 9.89 -2.19
C GLU A 8 20.63 11.29 -1.72
N ASP A 9 21.16 12.36 -2.31
CA ASP A 9 20.75 13.74 -2.02
C ASP A 9 19.32 14.05 -2.50
N ALA A 10 18.87 13.40 -3.59
CA ALA A 10 17.48 13.50 -4.05
C ALA A 10 16.49 12.81 -3.08
N ILE A 11 16.96 11.77 -2.38
CA ILE A 11 16.20 10.95 -1.41
C ILE A 11 16.78 11.16 0.00
N ASP A 12 17.15 12.40 0.31
CA ASP A 12 17.63 12.80 1.64
C ASP A 12 16.49 12.72 2.66
N GLY A 13 16.77 12.23 3.87
CA GLY A 13 15.80 12.09 4.95
C GLY A 13 15.04 13.40 5.23
N GLU A 14 15.70 14.55 5.21
CA GLU A 14 15.05 15.86 5.37
C GLU A 14 13.93 16.11 4.34
N ARG A 15 14.12 15.61 3.11
CA ARG A 15 13.13 15.74 2.04
C ARG A 15 11.98 14.76 2.18
N LEU A 16 12.13 13.67 2.94
CA LEU A 16 11.07 12.67 3.14
C LEU A 16 10.03 13.08 4.18
N LYS A 17 10.22 14.20 4.91
CA LYS A 17 9.30 14.66 5.96
C LYS A 17 7.84 14.78 5.51
N HIS A 18 7.61 15.23 4.27
CA HIS A 18 6.27 15.40 3.72
C HIS A 18 5.55 14.07 3.43
N LEU A 19 6.26 12.93 3.46
CA LEU A 19 5.68 11.61 3.25
C LEU A 19 5.14 10.99 4.56
N ILE A 20 5.62 11.46 5.72
CA ILE A 20 5.16 11.01 7.03
C ILE A 20 3.93 11.84 7.40
N VAL A 21 2.76 11.31 7.05
CA VAL A 21 1.48 11.99 7.20
C VAL A 21 0.51 11.15 8.00
N THR A 22 -0.46 11.80 8.64
CA THR A 22 -1.51 11.08 9.36
C THR A 22 -2.49 10.46 8.35
N PRO A 23 -2.62 9.12 8.30
CA PRO A 23 -3.61 8.49 7.45
C PRO A 23 -5.03 8.77 7.99
N SER A 24 -5.99 8.90 7.06
CA SER A 24 -7.38 9.24 7.37
C SER A 24 -8.31 8.97 6.18
N GLY A 25 -9.62 9.10 6.41
CA GLY A 25 -10.63 8.99 5.36
C GLY A 25 -11.12 7.57 5.15
N CYS A 26 -11.54 7.28 3.91
CA CYS A 26 -12.05 5.97 3.52
C CYS A 26 -10.90 4.95 3.32
N GLY A 27 -11.22 3.68 3.07
CA GLY A 27 -10.21 2.61 2.94
C GLY A 27 -9.19 2.84 1.84
N GLU A 28 -9.52 3.61 0.80
CA GLU A 28 -8.56 4.03 -0.23
C GLU A 28 -7.70 5.21 0.25
N GLN A 29 -8.31 6.27 0.79
CA GLN A 29 -7.61 7.46 1.29
C GLN A 29 -6.67 7.16 2.45
N ASN A 30 -7.08 6.26 3.33
CA ASN A 30 -6.25 5.79 4.43
C ASN A 30 -4.97 5.15 3.89
N MET A 31 -5.07 4.35 2.82
CA MET A 31 -3.92 3.75 2.15
C MET A 31 -3.08 4.77 1.37
N ILE A 32 -3.67 5.82 0.80
CA ILE A 32 -2.94 6.95 0.19
C ILE A 32 -2.03 7.62 1.22
N GLY A 33 -2.52 7.86 2.45
CA GLY A 33 -1.71 8.47 3.51
C GLY A 33 -0.72 7.52 4.18
N MET A 34 -1.11 6.25 4.36
CA MET A 34 -0.29 5.27 5.07
C MET A 34 0.90 4.79 4.24
N THR A 35 0.71 4.59 2.93
CA THR A 35 1.75 3.96 2.08
C THR A 35 3.06 4.76 2.04
N PRO A 36 3.04 6.10 1.79
CA PRO A 36 4.27 6.89 1.77
C PRO A 36 5.00 6.86 3.11
N THR A 37 4.25 6.84 4.22
CA THR A 37 4.83 6.73 5.57
C THR A 37 5.54 5.38 5.76
N VAL A 38 4.93 4.26 5.35
CA VAL A 38 5.55 2.92 5.42
C VAL A 38 6.82 2.86 4.60
N ILE A 39 6.80 3.36 3.35
CA ILE A 39 7.97 3.36 2.46
C ILE A 39 9.09 4.24 3.03
N ALA A 40 8.76 5.44 3.53
CA ALA A 40 9.74 6.35 4.11
C ALA A 40 10.42 5.74 5.35
N VAL A 41 9.63 5.15 6.26
CA VAL A 41 10.17 4.46 7.45
C VAL A 41 11.04 3.28 7.05
N HIS A 42 10.60 2.46 6.11
CA HIS A 42 11.39 1.33 5.61
C HIS A 42 12.75 1.81 5.04
N TYR A 43 12.75 2.84 4.20
CA TYR A 43 13.97 3.40 3.64
C TYR A 43 14.91 3.98 4.71
N LEU A 44 14.38 4.76 5.65
CA LEU A 44 15.17 5.36 6.73
C LEU A 44 15.75 4.30 7.69
N ASP A 45 15.03 3.21 7.93
CA ASP A 45 15.52 2.04 8.68
C ASP A 45 16.66 1.34 7.92
N GLN A 46 16.48 1.05 6.62
CA GLN A 46 17.49 0.34 5.81
C GLN A 46 18.76 1.15 5.56
N THR A 47 18.67 2.49 5.59
CA THR A 47 19.80 3.40 5.32
C THR A 47 20.38 4.05 6.57
N GLU A 48 19.85 3.73 7.75
CA GLU A 48 20.27 4.28 9.05
C GLU A 48 20.22 5.83 9.11
N GLN A 49 19.34 6.47 8.33
CA GLN A 49 19.31 7.92 8.16
C GLN A 49 18.47 8.68 9.22
N TRP A 50 17.96 8.00 10.24
CA TRP A 50 17.17 8.64 11.31
C TRP A 50 17.88 9.77 12.04
N GLY A 51 19.21 9.70 12.17
CA GLY A 51 20.01 10.76 12.78
C GLY A 51 19.89 12.11 12.06
N LYS A 52 19.71 12.09 10.73
CA LYS A 52 19.48 13.30 9.92
C LYS A 52 18.04 13.79 10.03
N PHE A 53 17.10 12.87 10.21
CA PHE A 53 15.66 13.16 10.22
C PHE A 53 15.17 13.78 11.54
N GLY A 54 15.78 13.38 12.66
CA GLY A 54 15.52 13.92 13.99
C GLY A 54 15.19 12.85 15.04
N LEU A 55 15.57 13.12 16.29
CA LEU A 55 15.30 12.23 17.43
C LEU A 55 13.80 12.06 17.65
N GLY A 56 13.38 10.84 18.02
CA GLY A 56 11.97 10.51 18.31
C GLY A 56 11.06 10.35 17.08
N LYS A 57 11.48 10.84 15.90
CA LYS A 57 10.66 10.81 14.67
C LYS A 57 10.33 9.41 14.18
N ARG A 58 11.23 8.45 14.41
CA ARG A 58 10.96 7.04 14.11
C ARG A 58 9.74 6.53 14.88
N GLN A 59 9.69 6.81 16.18
CA GLN A 59 8.59 6.35 17.04
C GLN A 59 7.26 7.00 16.65
N GLU A 60 7.27 8.31 16.34
CA GLU A 60 6.09 9.01 15.82
C GLU A 60 5.59 8.37 14.51
N ALA A 61 6.50 8.07 13.58
CA ALA A 61 6.15 7.46 12.30
C ALA A 61 5.55 6.06 12.48
N LEU A 62 6.10 5.23 13.37
CA LEU A 62 5.54 3.92 13.70
C LEU A 62 4.12 4.02 14.28
N GLN A 63 3.86 4.99 15.17
CA GLN A 63 2.52 5.24 15.70
C GLN A 63 1.52 5.65 14.60
N LEU A 64 1.96 6.39 13.58
CA LEU A 64 1.13 6.72 12.43
C LEU A 64 0.81 5.49 11.58
N ILE A 65 1.77 4.57 11.40
CA ILE A 65 1.56 3.30 10.70
C ILE A 65 0.57 2.41 11.50
N GLU A 66 0.73 2.29 12.82
CA GLU A 66 -0.21 1.54 13.68
C GLU A 66 -1.62 2.11 13.63
N LYS A 67 -1.74 3.44 13.63
CA LYS A 67 -3.02 4.14 13.45
C LYS A 67 -3.64 3.83 12.09
N GLY A 68 -2.86 3.92 11.01
CA GLY A 68 -3.31 3.60 9.65
C GLY A 68 -3.76 2.15 9.51
N TYR A 69 -3.02 1.21 10.09
CA TYR A 69 -3.39 -0.20 10.17
C TYR A 69 -4.74 -0.38 10.87
N THR A 70 -4.88 0.17 12.08
CA THR A 70 -6.11 0.07 12.87
C THR A 70 -7.32 0.67 12.13
N GLN A 71 -7.14 1.83 11.49
CA GLN A 71 -8.19 2.45 10.68
C GLN A 71 -8.57 1.60 9.46
N GLN A 72 -7.59 1.00 8.78
CA GLN A 72 -7.86 0.17 7.61
C GLN A 72 -8.68 -1.07 7.96
N LEU A 73 -8.49 -1.65 9.16
CA LEU A 73 -9.27 -2.80 9.61
C LEU A 73 -10.78 -2.51 9.70
N ALA A 74 -11.18 -1.25 9.89
CA ALA A 74 -12.59 -0.86 9.83
C ALA A 74 -13.22 -1.11 8.45
N PHE A 75 -12.41 -1.20 7.39
CA PHE A 75 -12.85 -1.46 6.02
C PHE A 75 -12.68 -2.92 5.59
N ARG A 76 -12.24 -3.80 6.52
CA ARG A 76 -12.17 -5.25 6.30
C ARG A 76 -13.57 -5.86 6.40
N GLN A 77 -13.97 -6.57 5.36
CA GLN A 77 -15.27 -7.20 5.22
C GLN A 77 -15.29 -8.63 5.81
N PRO A 78 -16.47 -9.24 6.06
CA PRO A 78 -16.58 -10.61 6.59
C PRO A 78 -15.88 -11.67 5.73
N ASN A 79 -15.84 -11.48 4.41
CA ASN A 79 -15.09 -12.31 3.45
C ASN A 79 -13.56 -12.11 3.52
N LYS A 80 -13.07 -11.33 4.48
CA LYS A 80 -11.67 -10.99 4.76
C LYS A 80 -11.00 -10.01 3.79
N ALA A 81 -11.71 -9.56 2.76
CA ALA A 81 -11.22 -8.57 1.79
C ALA A 81 -11.52 -7.13 2.22
N PHE A 82 -11.00 -6.15 1.49
CA PHE A 82 -11.16 -4.72 1.80
C PHE A 82 -12.07 -4.01 0.80
N ALA A 83 -12.78 -3.00 1.28
CA ALA A 83 -13.61 -2.11 0.47
C ALA A 83 -13.22 -0.64 0.71
N ALA A 84 -13.49 0.23 -0.26
CA ALA A 84 -13.24 1.67 -0.07
C ALA A 84 -14.12 2.28 1.03
N PHE A 85 -15.37 1.81 1.15
CA PHE A 85 -16.33 2.27 2.14
C PHE A 85 -17.11 1.08 2.73
N LEU A 86 -17.63 1.26 3.95
CA LEU A 86 -18.60 0.35 4.52
C LEU A 86 -19.84 0.24 3.62
N GLY A 87 -20.38 -0.97 3.48
CA GLY A 87 -21.55 -1.23 2.63
C GLY A 87 -21.28 -1.29 1.12
N ARG A 88 -20.03 -1.10 0.67
CA ARG A 88 -19.63 -1.40 -0.72
C ARG A 88 -19.08 -2.83 -0.87
N PRO A 89 -19.18 -3.42 -2.08
CA PRO A 89 -18.49 -4.65 -2.39
C PRO A 89 -16.97 -4.51 -2.17
N SER A 90 -16.33 -5.61 -1.79
CA SER A 90 -14.88 -5.70 -1.70
C SER A 90 -14.23 -5.42 -3.07
N SER A 91 -13.14 -4.66 -3.09
CA SER A 91 -12.34 -4.43 -4.29
C SER A 91 -11.14 -5.37 -4.30
N THR A 92 -10.93 -6.04 -5.44
CA THR A 92 -9.79 -6.91 -5.66
C THR A 92 -8.48 -6.13 -5.61
N TRP A 93 -8.42 -5.00 -6.31
CA TRP A 93 -7.27 -4.12 -6.38
C TRP A 93 -6.92 -3.55 -5.00
N LEU A 94 -7.89 -2.99 -4.27
CA LEU A 94 -7.63 -2.45 -2.94
C LEU A 94 -7.15 -3.54 -1.98
N THR A 95 -7.76 -4.73 -2.04
CA THR A 95 -7.36 -5.86 -1.20
C THR A 95 -5.91 -6.28 -1.49
N ALA A 96 -5.53 -6.41 -2.76
CA ALA A 96 -4.16 -6.71 -3.14
C ALA A 96 -3.17 -5.62 -2.72
N TYR A 97 -3.56 -4.35 -2.87
CA TYR A 97 -2.75 -3.22 -2.46
C TYR A 97 -2.51 -3.18 -0.95
N VAL A 98 -3.57 -3.41 -0.16
CA VAL A 98 -3.47 -3.53 1.31
C VAL A 98 -2.54 -4.68 1.70
N VAL A 99 -2.67 -5.86 1.08
CA VAL A 99 -1.77 -7.00 1.33
C VAL A 99 -0.32 -6.58 1.12
N LYS A 100 0.02 -5.95 -0.02
CA LYS A 100 1.40 -5.53 -0.31
C LYS A 100 1.94 -4.56 0.75
N VAL A 101 1.20 -3.51 1.06
CA VAL A 101 1.65 -2.48 2.01
C VAL A 101 1.75 -3.07 3.43
N PHE A 102 0.83 -3.93 3.83
CA PHE A 102 0.86 -4.58 5.14
C PHE A 102 1.99 -5.60 5.25
N SER A 103 2.32 -6.32 4.18
CA SER A 103 3.50 -7.19 4.15
C SER A 103 4.80 -6.39 4.35
N LEU A 104 4.91 -5.20 3.75
CA LEU A 104 6.05 -4.31 3.98
C LEU A 104 6.06 -3.77 5.43
N ALA A 105 4.89 -3.39 5.95
CA ALA A 105 4.74 -2.86 7.31
C ALA A 105 4.93 -3.92 8.41
N ALA A 106 4.82 -5.21 8.12
CA ALA A 106 5.00 -6.29 9.08
C ALA A 106 6.42 -6.37 9.67
N ASN A 107 7.42 -5.78 9.00
CA ASN A 107 8.77 -5.61 9.54
C ASN A 107 8.92 -4.39 10.46
N LEU A 108 7.90 -3.52 10.51
CA LEU A 108 7.94 -2.23 11.22
C LEU A 108 7.02 -2.25 12.45
N ILE A 109 5.84 -2.86 12.33
CA ILE A 109 4.80 -2.94 13.37
C ILE A 109 4.22 -4.35 13.45
N ALA A 110 3.52 -4.67 14.54
CA ALA A 110 2.80 -5.94 14.66
C ALA A 110 1.56 -5.94 13.74
N ILE A 111 1.54 -6.87 12.77
CA ILE A 111 0.40 -7.13 11.89
C ILE A 111 -0.15 -8.51 12.20
N ASP A 112 -1.47 -8.63 12.35
CA ASP A 112 -2.11 -9.93 12.54
C ASP A 112 -2.03 -10.75 11.26
N SER A 113 -1.41 -11.94 11.34
CA SER A 113 -1.26 -12.86 10.21
C SER A 113 -2.59 -13.22 9.54
N GLU A 114 -3.70 -13.29 10.29
CA GLU A 114 -5.02 -13.59 9.73
C GLU A 114 -5.55 -12.46 8.83
N VAL A 115 -5.10 -11.23 9.04
CA VAL A 115 -5.45 -10.09 8.16
C VAL A 115 -4.83 -10.29 6.79
N LEU A 116 -3.55 -10.66 6.73
CA LEU A 116 -2.84 -10.94 5.48
C LEU A 116 -3.32 -12.24 4.83
N CYS A 117 -3.27 -13.35 5.57
CA CYS A 117 -3.62 -14.69 5.06
C CYS A 117 -5.07 -14.75 4.59
N GLY A 118 -6.01 -14.15 5.32
CA GLY A 118 -7.41 -14.10 4.93
C GLY A 118 -7.62 -13.33 3.62
N ALA A 119 -6.96 -12.17 3.46
CA ALA A 119 -7.04 -11.37 2.25
C ALA A 119 -6.41 -12.07 1.04
N VAL A 120 -5.23 -12.67 1.20
CA VAL A 120 -4.55 -13.47 0.15
C VAL A 120 -5.40 -14.66 -0.27
N LYS A 121 -5.95 -15.40 0.70
CA LYS A 121 -6.83 -16.54 0.44
C LYS A 121 -8.06 -16.13 -0.35
N TRP A 122 -8.70 -15.01 0.01
CA TRP A 122 -9.84 -14.48 -0.74
C TRP A 122 -9.46 -14.09 -2.18
N LEU A 123 -8.31 -13.42 -2.38
CA LEU A 123 -7.84 -13.07 -3.72
C LEU A 123 -7.69 -14.33 -4.60
N ILE A 124 -7.02 -15.36 -4.09
CA ILE A 124 -6.75 -16.59 -4.85
C ILE A 124 -8.03 -17.38 -5.10
N LEU A 125 -8.84 -17.62 -4.07
CA LEU A 125 -9.99 -18.52 -4.18
C LEU A 125 -11.19 -17.89 -4.88
N GLU A 126 -11.39 -16.57 -4.72
CA GLU A 126 -12.62 -15.90 -5.18
C GLU A 126 -12.40 -15.00 -6.40
N LYS A 127 -11.16 -14.57 -6.66
CA LYS A 127 -10.87 -13.56 -7.70
C LYS A 127 -9.93 -14.04 -8.80
N GLN A 128 -9.09 -15.05 -8.55
CA GLN A 128 -8.25 -15.61 -9.60
C GLN A 128 -9.06 -16.50 -10.54
N LYS A 129 -9.02 -16.19 -11.83
CA LYS A 129 -9.60 -17.00 -12.90
C LYS A 129 -8.68 -18.17 -13.25
N PRO A 130 -9.18 -19.20 -13.98
CA PRO A 130 -8.36 -20.33 -14.41
C PRO A 130 -7.14 -19.96 -15.27
N ASP A 131 -7.17 -18.81 -15.94
CA ASP A 131 -6.06 -18.26 -16.73
C ASP A 131 -5.03 -17.49 -15.87
N GLY A 132 -5.24 -17.43 -14.55
CA GLY A 132 -4.37 -16.74 -13.60
C GLY A 132 -4.67 -15.24 -13.44
N VAL A 133 -5.58 -14.67 -14.24
CA VAL A 133 -5.96 -13.25 -14.16
C VAL A 133 -6.90 -13.03 -12.98
N PHE A 134 -6.70 -11.93 -12.25
CA PHE A 134 -7.59 -11.54 -11.15
C PHE A 134 -8.74 -10.65 -11.66
N GLN A 135 -9.98 -11.00 -11.29
CA GLN A 135 -11.16 -10.22 -11.62
C GLN A 135 -11.39 -9.07 -10.64
N GLU A 136 -11.66 -7.86 -11.15
CA GLU A 136 -12.15 -6.74 -10.33
C GLU A 136 -13.67 -6.61 -10.45
N ASP A 137 -14.37 -6.69 -9.33
CA ASP A 137 -15.83 -6.59 -9.24
C ASP A 137 -16.29 -5.30 -8.52
N GLY A 138 -15.36 -4.57 -7.90
CA GLY A 138 -15.60 -3.31 -7.21
C GLY A 138 -14.74 -2.18 -7.80
N PRO A 139 -15.32 -1.04 -8.24
CA PRO A 139 -14.53 0.03 -8.82
C PRO A 139 -13.64 0.71 -7.76
N VAL A 140 -12.37 0.93 -8.11
CA VAL A 140 -11.48 1.84 -7.38
C VAL A 140 -11.95 3.28 -7.61
N ILE A 141 -12.14 4.03 -6.53
CA ILE A 141 -12.77 5.36 -6.56
C ILE A 141 -11.70 6.43 -6.75
N HIS A 142 -10.61 6.34 -5.98
CA HIS A 142 -9.45 7.23 -6.04
C HIS A 142 -8.47 6.76 -7.12
N LYS A 143 -8.72 7.19 -8.36
CA LYS A 143 -7.95 6.76 -9.54
C LYS A 143 -6.50 7.21 -9.51
N GLU A 144 -6.15 8.21 -8.71
CA GLU A 144 -4.78 8.63 -8.43
C GLU A 144 -3.92 7.52 -7.81
N MET A 145 -4.54 6.52 -7.18
CA MET A 145 -3.84 5.36 -6.66
C MET A 145 -3.44 4.36 -7.75
N ILE A 146 -4.00 4.50 -8.95
CA ILE A 146 -3.74 3.60 -10.07
C ILE A 146 -2.78 4.28 -11.04
N VAL A 147 -1.65 3.63 -11.29
CA VAL A 147 -0.78 4.01 -12.40
C VAL A 147 -1.43 3.57 -13.71
N ARG A 148 -1.82 4.54 -14.55
CA ARG A 148 -2.25 4.23 -15.92
C ARG A 148 -1.01 3.94 -16.76
N GLY A 149 -0.82 2.67 -17.14
CA GLY A 149 0.13 2.30 -18.18
C GLY A 149 -0.22 3.02 -19.48
N ARG A 150 0.68 3.88 -19.98
CA ARG A 150 0.49 4.63 -21.22
C ARG A 150 0.81 3.74 -22.42
N ASN A 151 0.03 2.68 -22.65
CA ASN A 151 0.04 2.00 -23.94
C ASN A 151 -1.02 2.64 -24.84
N SER A 152 -0.56 3.52 -25.72
CA SER A 152 -1.30 4.04 -26.85
C SER A 152 -1.77 2.90 -27.73
N GLY A 153 -3.06 2.57 -27.66
CA GLY A 153 -3.76 1.84 -28.71
C GLY A 153 -4.18 0.41 -28.40
N GLN A 154 -4.97 0.16 -27.35
CA GLN A 154 -6.00 -0.88 -27.39
C GLN A 154 -7.00 -0.65 -26.23
N THR A 155 -8.24 -0.32 -26.56
CA THR A 155 -9.35 -0.26 -25.59
C THR A 155 -9.78 -1.68 -25.21
N ARG A 156 -9.14 -2.26 -24.19
CA ARG A 156 -9.70 -3.27 -23.30
C ARG A 156 -9.22 -2.94 -21.88
N GLY A 157 -10.05 -3.18 -20.88
CA GLY A 157 -9.91 -2.69 -19.50
C GLY A 157 -8.70 -3.20 -18.71
N GLU A 158 -7.49 -3.00 -19.22
CA GLU A 158 -6.20 -3.47 -18.69
C GLU A 158 -5.33 -2.29 -18.21
N GLY A 159 -5.97 -1.19 -17.81
CA GLY A 159 -5.28 0.04 -17.38
C GLY A 159 -5.01 0.13 -15.87
N VAL A 160 -5.16 -0.96 -15.14
CA VAL A 160 -4.86 -1.07 -13.71
C VAL A 160 -3.68 -2.03 -13.63
N LEU A 161 -2.56 -1.63 -13.01
CA LEU A 161 -1.46 -2.55 -12.68
C LEU A 161 -2.07 -3.84 -12.14
N SER A 162 -2.03 -4.91 -12.93
CA SER A 162 -2.74 -6.14 -12.62
C SER A 162 -2.12 -6.72 -11.37
N VAL A 163 -2.92 -7.32 -10.47
CA VAL A 163 -2.40 -8.09 -9.31
C VAL A 163 -1.26 -9.05 -9.72
N THR A 164 -1.25 -9.51 -10.98
CA THR A 164 -0.17 -10.34 -11.56
C THR A 164 1.14 -9.60 -11.87
N GLU A 165 1.14 -8.29 -12.09
CA GLU A 165 2.37 -7.49 -12.21
C GLU A 165 2.99 -7.22 -10.84
N TRP A 166 2.18 -7.20 -9.77
CA TRP A 166 2.64 -7.02 -8.39
C TRP A 166 3.33 -8.25 -7.79
N THR A 167 3.19 -9.44 -8.38
CA THR A 167 3.85 -10.69 -7.93
C THR A 167 5.14 -11.01 -8.70
N ARG A 168 5.59 -10.13 -9.61
CA ARG A 168 6.78 -10.36 -10.47
C ARG A 168 8.10 -9.74 -9.96
N GLU A 169 8.13 -9.20 -8.75
CA GLU A 169 9.36 -8.69 -8.12
C GLU A 169 9.75 -9.52 -6.89
#